data_AF-A0A9E3HYV6-F1
#
_entry.id   AF-A0A9E3HYV6-F1
#
_cell.length_a   1.000
_cell.length_b   1.000
_cell.length_c   1.000
_cell.angle_alpha   90.00
_cell.angle_beta   90.00
_cell.angle_gamma   90.00
#
_symmetry.space_group_name_H-M   'P 1'
#
loop_
_entity.id
_entity.type
_entity.pdbx_description
1 polymer ?
#
loop_
_entity_poly.entity_id
_entity_poly.type
_entity_poly.pdbx_seq_one_letter_code
_entity_poly.pdbx_strand_id
1 'polypeptide(L)'
;MSRSRTCLSLTAAILLLAGCGGGSNQTLIEGTQLDIPPTHIEISRDRLRDKIMGGFVAQLLGNLNGLPHEFEYFEQPGSVTDYTPGLPEGARTDDDTDLEWVYIYNMQRSGELFLAPEEISRLWKRHINRKIWCANAYARQLMELGVDPPLTGRIALNPWSVFNISGQFICESFGLIAPGMPQTAGMIGTHYTHVTIDGEPAQATQLFTTMIALAFFHGDIDSLLDAGLEAIDPQSEHVELVRDVRAWHAGHPDDWRATRELVRRKYARFGNRDGRETRDGNAYELNSCSTVAALLYGQGDLVETLRIAFNFGWDADNNAATSATIVGVIKGWEWIRQQGWNIADIYRNTTRDEMPDDETISSFGERICEVAERVILRYGGEEIVTGGEPGFRIKLQRPANVEPLPLPPDRIDEIRARLLPQVEKWLDGTQASRARAAYIAIALGEAQRLSAEKKDVWNRAIEDLQAYPELMSLIFSAPAPSGDTIRQRAREAGLVAPKDNS
;
A
#
# COMPACT_ATOMS: atom_id res chain seq x y z
N MET A 1 35.49 2.67 47.28
CA MET A 1 35.83 1.55 46.39
C MET A 1 35.34 1.90 45.00
N SER A 2 36.25 2.48 44.21
CA SER A 2 36.02 3.00 42.86
C SER A 2 36.28 1.89 41.84
N ARG A 3 35.46 1.79 40.80
CA ARG A 3 35.82 1.12 39.54
C ARG A 3 35.49 2.06 38.39
N SER A 4 36.50 2.80 37.94
CA SER A 4 36.52 3.39 36.60
C SER A 4 36.83 2.30 35.57
N ARG A 5 36.18 2.36 34.41
CA ARG A 5 36.64 1.70 33.19
C ARG A 5 37.22 2.79 32.30
N THR A 6 38.52 2.68 32.04
CA THR A 6 39.28 3.57 31.17
C THR A 6 39.58 2.85 29.86
N CYS A 7 39.54 3.62 28.76
CA CYS A 7 39.97 3.33 27.40
C CYS A 7 41.10 2.31 27.22
N LEU A 8 40.97 1.46 26.21
CA LEU A 8 42.09 0.96 25.43
C LEU A 8 41.77 1.06 23.94
N SER A 9 42.41 2.03 23.29
CA SER A 9 42.69 2.04 21.86
C SER A 9 43.89 1.13 21.59
N LEU A 10 43.76 0.15 20.70
CA LEU A 10 44.92 -0.58 20.18
C LEU A 10 44.97 -0.48 18.65
N THR A 11 45.95 0.27 18.19
CA THR A 11 46.46 0.37 16.83
C THR A 11 47.13 -0.96 16.45
N ALA A 12 46.73 -1.58 15.33
CA ALA A 12 47.40 -2.77 14.80
C ALA A 12 48.39 -2.38 13.70
N ALA A 13 49.64 -2.76 13.89
CA ALA A 13 50.79 -2.55 13.02
C ALA A 13 50.83 -3.57 11.88
N ILE A 14 51.17 -3.11 10.67
CA ILE A 14 51.43 -3.95 9.50
C ILE A 14 52.92 -4.33 9.51
N LEU A 15 53.21 -5.63 9.55
CA LEU A 15 54.55 -6.18 9.33
C LEU A 15 54.87 -6.22 7.83
N LEU A 16 55.94 -5.52 7.44
CA LEU A 16 56.61 -5.67 6.15
C LEU A 16 57.66 -6.78 6.25
N LEU A 17 57.53 -7.83 5.43
CA LEU A 17 58.59 -8.77 5.13
C LEU A 17 59.18 -8.42 3.76
N ALA A 18 60.46 -8.06 3.75
CA ALA A 18 61.25 -7.83 2.56
C ALA A 18 61.74 -9.17 1.97
N GLY A 19 61.51 -9.38 0.68
CA GLY A 19 62.14 -10.43 -0.12
C GLY A 19 62.66 -9.83 -1.42
N CYS A 20 63.97 -9.86 -1.62
CA CYS A 20 64.63 -9.44 -2.86
C CYS A 20 64.63 -10.58 -3.89
N GLY A 21 64.30 -10.28 -5.14
CA GLY A 21 64.53 -11.15 -6.31
C GLY A 21 63.94 -10.52 -7.57
N GLY A 22 64.80 -10.17 -8.54
CA GLY A 22 64.48 -9.26 -9.64
C GLY A 22 63.79 -9.87 -10.86
N GLY A 23 63.32 -8.99 -11.74
CA GLY A 23 62.80 -9.33 -13.07
C GLY A 23 61.78 -8.30 -13.58
N SER A 24 62.18 -7.52 -14.58
CA SER A 24 61.41 -6.65 -15.48
C SER A 24 59.89 -6.91 -15.63
N ASN A 25 59.05 -5.90 -15.41
CA ASN A 25 58.17 -5.24 -16.41
C ASN A 25 57.08 -4.38 -15.72
N GLN A 26 56.64 -3.36 -16.46
CA GLN A 26 55.61 -2.38 -16.12
C GLN A 26 54.37 -2.95 -15.43
N THR A 27 53.91 -2.30 -14.36
CA THR A 27 52.49 -1.91 -14.24
C THR A 27 52.37 -0.76 -13.24
N LEU A 28 51.95 0.41 -13.73
CA LEU A 28 51.39 1.46 -12.89
C LEU A 28 50.14 0.87 -12.24
N ILE A 29 50.10 0.86 -10.91
CA ILE A 29 48.89 0.56 -10.16
C ILE A 29 47.97 1.77 -10.36
N GLU A 30 47.07 1.67 -11.34
CA GLU A 30 45.90 2.53 -11.42
C GLU A 30 45.07 2.28 -10.15
N GLY A 31 44.84 3.36 -9.41
CA GLY A 31 43.98 3.35 -8.24
C GLY A 31 42.60 2.85 -8.65
N THR A 32 42.09 1.89 -7.89
CA THR A 32 40.70 1.43 -7.96
C THR A 32 39.78 2.64 -7.82
N GLN A 33 39.23 3.08 -8.95
CA GLN A 33 38.12 4.00 -9.01
C GLN A 33 36.97 3.31 -8.27
N LEU A 34 36.54 3.87 -7.13
CA LEU A 34 35.32 3.43 -6.46
C LEU A 34 34.20 3.54 -7.50
N ASP A 35 33.63 2.41 -7.92
CA ASP A 35 32.45 2.38 -8.78
C ASP A 35 31.29 3.04 -8.01
N ILE A 36 31.16 4.35 -8.19
CA ILE A 36 30.00 5.11 -7.73
C ILE A 36 28.85 4.61 -8.62
N PRO A 37 27.81 3.99 -8.05
CA PRO A 37 26.68 3.52 -8.85
C PRO A 37 26.09 4.71 -9.63
N PRO A 38 25.61 4.47 -10.86
CA PRO A 38 25.11 5.54 -11.71
C PRO A 38 24.04 6.35 -10.98
N THR A 39 24.18 7.67 -11.03
CA THR A 39 23.20 8.59 -10.42
C THR A 39 21.98 8.82 -11.32
N HIS A 40 22.09 8.42 -12.58
CA HIS A 40 21.04 8.57 -13.59
C HIS A 40 20.96 7.33 -14.48
N ILE A 41 19.78 7.12 -15.08
CA ILE A 41 19.55 6.09 -16.09
C ILE A 41 18.77 6.68 -17.26
N GLU A 42 19.05 6.23 -18.48
CA GLU A 42 18.32 6.65 -19.67
C GLU A 42 17.29 5.59 -20.07
N ILE A 43 16.11 6.04 -20.49
CA ILE A 43 15.04 5.19 -21.01
C ILE A 43 14.35 5.90 -22.17
N SER A 44 14.08 5.18 -23.27
CA SER A 44 13.26 5.75 -24.35
C SER A 44 11.80 5.89 -23.88
N ARG A 45 11.08 6.86 -24.45
CA ARG A 45 9.67 7.10 -24.12
C ARG A 45 8.82 5.85 -24.39
N ASP A 46 9.08 5.15 -25.48
CA ASP A 46 8.39 3.91 -25.83
C ASP A 46 8.63 2.81 -24.81
N ARG A 47 9.88 2.60 -24.37
CA ARG A 47 10.22 1.61 -23.34
C ARG A 47 9.59 1.94 -22.00
N LEU A 48 9.55 3.22 -21.62
CA LEU A 48 8.88 3.68 -20.40
C LEU A 48 7.39 3.34 -20.44
N ARG A 49 6.71 3.72 -21.53
CA ARG A 49 5.28 3.50 -21.72
C ARG A 49 4.93 2.02 -21.83
N ASP A 50 5.75 1.23 -22.51
CA ASP A 50 5.62 -0.22 -22.59
C ASP A 50 5.64 -0.87 -21.20
N LYS A 51 6.57 -0.46 -20.33
CA LYS A 51 6.67 -0.98 -18.96
C LYS A 51 5.54 -0.53 -18.06
N ILE A 52 5.11 0.74 -18.15
CA ILE A 52 3.94 1.26 -17.42
C ILE A 52 2.68 0.48 -17.82
N MET A 53 2.43 0.36 -19.13
CA MET A 53 1.29 -0.41 -19.65
C MET A 53 1.37 -1.89 -19.27
N GLY A 54 2.57 -2.47 -19.26
CA GLY A 54 2.80 -3.84 -18.85
C GLY A 54 2.38 -4.09 -17.40
N GLY A 55 2.81 -3.20 -16.50
CA GLY A 55 2.42 -3.24 -15.10
C GLY A 55 0.91 -3.02 -14.90
N PHE A 56 0.36 -1.98 -15.51
CA PHE A 56 -1.06 -1.63 -15.37
C PHE A 56 -1.99 -2.73 -15.91
N VAL A 57 -1.74 -3.28 -17.10
CA VAL A 57 -2.59 -4.35 -17.64
C VAL A 57 -2.43 -5.64 -16.84
N ALA A 58 -1.23 -5.93 -16.33
CA ALA A 58 -1.02 -7.07 -15.43
C ALA A 58 -1.77 -6.90 -14.10
N GLN A 59 -1.84 -5.69 -13.53
CA GLN A 59 -2.68 -5.36 -12.37
C GLN A 59 -4.15 -5.71 -12.65
N LEU A 60 -4.70 -5.25 -13.78
CA LEU A 60 -6.09 -5.53 -14.17
C LEU A 60 -6.35 -7.03 -14.36
N LEU A 61 -5.39 -7.77 -14.93
CA LEU A 61 -5.48 -9.22 -15.08
C LEU A 61 -5.46 -9.93 -13.73
N GLY A 62 -4.62 -9.48 -12.80
CA GLY A 62 -4.49 -10.05 -11.47
C GLY A 62 -5.73 -9.83 -10.63
N ASN A 63 -6.21 -8.58 -10.55
CA ASN A 63 -7.47 -8.24 -9.91
C ASN A 63 -8.62 -9.08 -10.50
N LEU A 64 -8.97 -8.84 -11.76
CA LEU A 64 -10.27 -9.29 -12.26
C LEU A 64 -10.36 -10.81 -12.48
N ASN A 65 -9.22 -11.49 -12.72
CA ASN A 65 -9.18 -12.95 -12.76
C ASN A 65 -9.00 -13.59 -11.38
N GLY A 66 -8.55 -12.82 -10.39
CA GLY A 66 -8.43 -13.26 -9.01
C GLY A 66 -9.73 -13.17 -8.21
N LEU A 67 -10.67 -12.31 -8.61
CA LEU A 67 -11.97 -12.13 -7.92
C LEU A 67 -12.71 -13.45 -7.61
N PRO A 68 -12.75 -14.47 -8.49
CA PRO A 68 -13.36 -15.77 -8.17
C PRO A 68 -12.65 -16.58 -7.08
N HIS A 69 -11.51 -16.11 -6.57
CA HIS A 69 -10.67 -16.76 -5.57
C HIS A 69 -10.55 -15.95 -4.28
N GLU A 70 -11.04 -14.71 -4.28
CA GLU A 70 -11.14 -13.82 -3.12
C GLU A 70 -11.98 -14.50 -2.02
N PHE A 71 -11.42 -14.61 -0.82
CA PHE A 71 -12.01 -15.23 0.37
C PHE A 71 -12.50 -16.68 0.22
N GLU A 72 -12.10 -17.41 -0.83
CA GLU A 72 -12.50 -18.82 -1.02
C GLU A 72 -11.62 -19.81 -0.23
N TYR A 73 -10.35 -19.46 -0.01
CA TYR A 73 -9.33 -20.40 0.50
C TYR A 73 -8.67 -19.91 1.80
N PHE A 74 -9.39 -19.98 2.93
CA PHE A 74 -8.83 -19.63 4.25
C PHE A 74 -7.99 -20.78 4.84
N GLU A 75 -8.57 -21.96 4.98
CA GLU A 75 -7.92 -23.09 5.67
C GLU A 75 -7.01 -23.88 4.72
N GLN A 76 -7.56 -24.31 3.59
CA GLN A 76 -6.87 -25.13 2.60
C GLN A 76 -6.47 -24.28 1.39
N PRO A 77 -5.36 -24.62 0.70
CA PRO A 77 -5.00 -23.94 -0.55
C PRO A 77 -6.06 -24.12 -1.63
N GLY A 78 -6.05 -23.23 -2.61
CA GLY A 78 -6.80 -23.41 -3.84
C GLY A 78 -6.32 -24.61 -4.66
N SER A 79 -7.08 -24.89 -5.73
CA SER A 79 -6.81 -25.99 -6.67
C SER A 79 -6.69 -25.53 -8.12
N VAL A 80 -6.33 -24.28 -8.39
CA VAL A 80 -6.11 -23.76 -9.75
C VAL A 80 -4.85 -24.39 -10.33
N THR A 81 -5.02 -25.24 -11.34
CA THR A 81 -3.92 -25.93 -12.05
C THR A 81 -3.57 -25.22 -13.36
N ASP A 82 -4.57 -24.95 -14.18
CA ASP A 82 -4.43 -24.32 -15.48
C ASP A 82 -5.15 -22.98 -15.48
N TYR A 83 -4.48 -21.95 -15.99
CA TYR A 83 -4.98 -20.59 -16.04
C TYR A 83 -4.45 -19.91 -17.29
N THR A 84 -5.34 -19.27 -18.06
CA THR A 84 -4.99 -18.42 -19.20
C THR A 84 -5.51 -17.03 -18.91
N PRO A 85 -4.63 -16.01 -18.77
CA PRO A 85 -5.08 -14.65 -18.56
C PRO A 85 -5.97 -14.15 -19.71
N GLY A 86 -6.94 -13.32 -19.36
CA GLY A 86 -7.81 -12.66 -20.33
C GLY A 86 -8.74 -11.66 -19.68
N LEU A 87 -9.22 -10.71 -20.49
CA LEU A 87 -10.28 -9.76 -20.19
C LEU A 87 -11.18 -9.66 -21.43
N PRO A 88 -11.90 -10.74 -21.79
CA PRO A 88 -12.65 -10.81 -23.05
C PRO A 88 -13.77 -9.76 -23.14
N GLU A 89 -14.29 -9.31 -22.01
CA GLU A 89 -15.26 -8.22 -21.93
C GLU A 89 -14.65 -6.88 -21.51
N GLY A 90 -13.32 -6.82 -21.42
CA GLY A 90 -12.56 -5.70 -20.90
C GLY A 90 -12.54 -5.64 -19.38
N ALA A 91 -11.89 -4.61 -18.86
CA ALA A 91 -11.81 -4.31 -17.45
C ALA A 91 -13.07 -3.56 -16.96
N ARG A 92 -13.24 -3.52 -15.65
CA ARG A 92 -14.27 -2.73 -14.97
C ARG A 92 -13.72 -2.18 -13.67
N THR A 93 -14.39 -1.17 -13.12
CA THR A 93 -14.07 -0.63 -11.80
C THR A 93 -14.25 -1.69 -10.72
N ASP A 94 -13.23 -1.77 -9.87
CA ASP A 94 -13.10 -2.65 -8.73
C ASP A 94 -12.11 -1.98 -7.74
N ASP A 95 -12.25 -2.14 -6.42
CA ASP A 95 -11.59 -1.25 -5.45
C ASP A 95 -10.06 -1.31 -5.43
N ASP A 96 -9.50 -2.42 -5.91
CA ASP A 96 -8.07 -2.61 -6.18
C ASP A 96 -7.50 -1.72 -7.30
N THR A 97 -8.34 -1.09 -8.11
CA THR A 97 -7.89 -0.29 -9.26
C THR A 97 -8.59 1.06 -9.40
N ASP A 98 -9.85 1.14 -8.97
CA ASP A 98 -10.70 2.28 -9.27
C ASP A 98 -10.53 3.46 -8.28
N LEU A 99 -9.97 3.22 -7.09
CA LEU A 99 -9.59 4.27 -6.14
C LEU A 99 -8.36 5.01 -6.66
N GLU A 100 -7.37 4.28 -7.17
CA GLU A 100 -6.20 4.84 -7.85
C GLU A 100 -6.61 5.63 -9.10
N TRP A 101 -7.60 5.14 -9.85
CA TRP A 101 -8.11 5.82 -11.04
C TRP A 101 -8.61 7.23 -10.72
N VAL A 102 -9.36 7.43 -9.62
CA VAL A 102 -9.81 8.77 -9.19
C VAL A 102 -8.62 9.70 -8.98
N TYR A 103 -7.53 9.21 -8.36
CA TYR A 103 -6.34 10.02 -8.11
C TYR A 103 -5.55 10.29 -9.39
N ILE A 104 -5.23 9.27 -10.18
CA ILE A 104 -4.49 9.43 -11.43
C ILE A 104 -5.23 10.36 -12.39
N TYR A 105 -6.55 10.22 -12.50
CA TYR A 105 -7.38 11.12 -13.33
C TYR A 105 -7.25 12.58 -12.88
N ASN A 106 -7.31 12.85 -11.57
CA ASN A 106 -7.22 14.22 -11.05
C ASN A 106 -5.80 14.77 -11.08
N MET A 107 -4.77 13.96 -10.81
CA MET A 107 -3.37 14.34 -11.04
C MET A 107 -3.15 14.72 -12.50
N GLN A 108 -3.67 13.89 -13.41
CA GLN A 108 -3.48 14.06 -14.83
C GLN A 108 -4.05 15.40 -15.30
N ARG A 109 -5.28 15.73 -14.86
CA ARG A 109 -6.00 16.96 -15.22
C ARG A 109 -5.48 18.23 -14.53
N SER A 110 -5.09 18.13 -13.26
CA SER A 110 -4.72 19.32 -12.46
C SER A 110 -3.25 19.70 -12.60
N GLY A 111 -2.37 18.74 -12.92
CA GLY A 111 -0.93 18.94 -12.82
C GLY A 111 -0.37 18.68 -11.43
N GLU A 112 -1.22 18.48 -10.42
CA GLU A 112 -0.81 18.31 -9.02
C GLU A 112 -0.62 16.85 -8.64
N LEU A 113 0.56 16.52 -8.10
CA LEU A 113 0.91 15.17 -7.65
C LEU A 113 0.45 14.87 -6.21
N PHE A 114 0.20 15.90 -5.41
CA PHE A 114 -0.25 15.77 -4.03
C PHE A 114 -1.50 16.61 -3.84
N LEU A 115 -2.66 15.96 -3.90
CA LEU A 115 -3.93 16.63 -3.66
C LEU A 115 -4.07 17.00 -2.17
N ALA A 116 -4.55 18.21 -1.89
CA ALA A 116 -4.78 18.64 -0.51
C ALA A 116 -5.84 17.75 0.18
N PRO A 117 -5.76 17.54 1.50
CA PRO A 117 -6.75 16.80 2.28
C PRO A 117 -8.21 17.09 1.95
N GLU A 118 -8.58 18.37 1.90
CA GLU A 118 -9.97 18.80 1.67
C GLU A 118 -10.43 18.46 0.25
N GLU A 119 -9.49 18.49 -0.71
CA GLU A 119 -9.75 18.08 -2.09
C GLU A 119 -9.93 16.57 -2.18
N ILE A 120 -9.13 15.78 -1.46
CA ILE A 120 -9.31 14.32 -1.38
C ILE A 120 -10.70 13.99 -0.80
N SER A 121 -11.09 14.61 0.32
CA SER A 121 -12.43 14.44 0.89
C SER A 121 -13.52 14.82 -0.12
N ARG A 122 -13.35 15.92 -0.86
CA ARG A 122 -14.31 16.34 -1.89
C ARG A 122 -14.42 15.30 -3.00
N LEU A 123 -13.31 14.74 -3.47
CA LEU A 123 -13.29 13.71 -4.51
C LEU A 123 -13.93 12.40 -4.02
N TRP A 124 -13.62 11.96 -2.81
CA TRP A 124 -14.24 10.78 -2.21
C TRP A 124 -15.75 10.93 -2.07
N LYS A 125 -16.21 12.07 -1.54
CA LYS A 125 -17.63 12.36 -1.41
C LYS A 125 -18.37 12.43 -2.75
N ARG A 126 -17.68 12.86 -3.80
CA ARG A 126 -18.25 12.97 -5.14
C ARG A 126 -18.26 11.64 -5.88
N HIS A 127 -17.17 10.89 -5.84
CA HIS A 127 -16.92 9.77 -6.75
C HIS A 127 -16.96 8.39 -6.08
N ILE A 128 -16.75 8.30 -4.76
CA ILE A 128 -16.53 7.03 -4.05
C ILE A 128 -17.64 6.89 -2.99
N ASN A 129 -18.81 6.38 -3.41
CA ASN A 129 -20.01 6.28 -2.55
C ASN A 129 -20.59 4.86 -2.39
N ARG A 130 -20.08 3.86 -3.12
CA ARG A 130 -20.57 2.47 -3.11
C ARG A 130 -19.45 1.52 -3.45
N LYS A 131 -19.60 0.24 -3.07
CA LYS A 131 -18.56 -0.79 -3.26
C LYS A 131 -17.24 -0.31 -2.65
N ILE A 132 -17.32 -0.11 -1.34
CA ILE A 132 -16.24 0.37 -0.48
C ILE A 132 -16.38 -0.42 0.81
N TRP A 133 -15.28 -0.99 1.29
CA TRP A 133 -15.28 -1.91 2.42
C TRP A 133 -14.31 -1.45 3.52
N CYS A 134 -14.46 -2.03 4.71
CA CYS A 134 -13.45 -2.00 5.77
C CYS A 134 -12.93 -0.59 6.10
N ALA A 135 -11.61 -0.38 6.04
CA ALA A 135 -10.97 0.90 6.34
C ALA A 135 -11.44 2.03 5.42
N ASN A 136 -11.70 1.74 4.15
CA ASN A 136 -12.18 2.71 3.17
C ASN A 136 -13.63 3.14 3.47
N ALA A 137 -14.50 2.20 3.83
CA ALA A 137 -15.87 2.51 4.23
C ALA A 137 -15.90 3.38 5.48
N TYR A 138 -15.03 3.04 6.45
CA TYR A 138 -14.87 3.81 7.69
C TYR A 138 -14.38 5.24 7.41
N ALA A 139 -13.32 5.39 6.62
CA ALA A 139 -12.78 6.69 6.22
C ALA A 139 -13.84 7.54 5.50
N ARG A 140 -14.62 6.94 4.59
CA ARG A 140 -15.70 7.63 3.88
C ARG A 140 -16.77 8.17 4.82
N GLN A 141 -17.11 7.46 5.90
CA GLN A 141 -18.05 7.95 6.92
C GLN A 141 -17.44 9.03 7.82
N LEU A 142 -16.14 8.96 8.10
CA LEU A 142 -15.44 10.05 8.79
C LEU A 142 -15.45 11.36 7.97
N MET A 143 -15.37 11.27 6.64
CA MET A 143 -15.53 12.43 5.75
C MET A 143 -16.95 13.01 5.79
N GLU A 144 -18.00 12.21 6.06
CA GLU A 144 -19.34 12.76 6.32
C GLU A 144 -19.45 13.51 7.65
N LEU A 145 -18.63 13.14 8.63
CA LEU A 145 -18.45 13.94 9.85
C LEU A 145 -17.56 15.17 9.62
N GLY A 146 -17.00 15.38 8.42
CA GLY A 146 -16.09 16.49 8.15
C GLY A 146 -14.72 16.32 8.82
N VAL A 147 -14.21 15.09 8.83
CA VAL A 147 -12.82 14.75 9.12
C VAL A 147 -12.11 14.51 7.79
N ASP A 148 -11.02 15.23 7.55
CA ASP A 148 -10.23 15.11 6.32
C ASP A 148 -9.01 14.20 6.50
N PRO A 149 -8.51 13.54 5.44
CA PRO A 149 -7.22 12.85 5.45
C PRO A 149 -6.04 13.73 5.95
N PRO A 150 -4.96 13.16 6.50
CA PRO A 150 -4.80 11.75 6.83
C PRO A 150 -5.52 11.33 8.12
N LEU A 151 -6.28 12.22 8.78
CA LEU A 151 -6.96 11.89 10.05
C LEU A 151 -7.93 10.71 9.91
N THR A 152 -8.60 10.60 8.74
CA THR A 152 -9.51 9.49 8.41
C THR A 152 -8.82 8.12 8.38
N GLY A 153 -7.51 8.09 8.19
CA GLY A 153 -6.71 6.86 8.18
C GLY A 153 -5.93 6.65 9.47
N ARG A 154 -5.96 7.53 10.48
CA ARG A 154 -5.15 7.35 11.70
C ARG A 154 -5.77 6.34 12.66
N ILE A 155 -4.94 5.56 13.36
CA ILE A 155 -5.38 4.57 14.37
C ILE A 155 -6.35 5.15 15.42
N ALA A 156 -6.14 6.42 15.79
CA ALA A 156 -6.96 7.10 16.78
C ALA A 156 -8.42 7.24 16.34
N LEU A 157 -8.68 7.33 15.03
CA LEU A 157 -9.99 7.62 14.45
C LEU A 157 -10.49 6.53 13.51
N ASN A 158 -9.66 5.60 13.07
CA ASN A 158 -10.08 4.51 12.20
C ASN A 158 -9.52 3.19 12.75
N PRO A 159 -10.37 2.32 13.34
CA PRO A 159 -9.91 1.10 13.98
C PRO A 159 -9.35 0.07 12.99
N TRP A 160 -9.62 0.21 11.70
CA TRP A 160 -9.14 -0.70 10.66
C TRP A 160 -7.72 -0.37 10.17
N SER A 161 -7.32 0.88 10.34
CA SER A 161 -6.17 1.48 9.64
C SER A 161 -4.83 0.77 9.83
N VAL A 162 -4.62 0.11 10.97
CA VAL A 162 -3.33 -0.46 11.36
C VAL A 162 -3.11 -1.91 10.96
N PHE A 163 -4.10 -2.52 10.30
CA PHE A 163 -3.95 -3.87 9.79
C PHE A 163 -4.50 -4.04 8.38
N ASN A 164 -5.46 -3.21 7.95
CA ASN A 164 -6.14 -3.44 6.68
C ASN A 164 -5.20 -3.32 5.46
N ILE A 165 -5.41 -4.22 4.50
CA ILE A 165 -4.61 -4.40 3.29
C ILE A 165 -4.63 -3.23 2.31
N SER A 166 -5.45 -2.18 2.50
CA SER A 166 -5.47 -1.00 1.60
C SER A 166 -4.12 -0.30 1.40
N GLY A 167 -3.13 -0.53 2.26
CA GLY A 167 -1.76 -0.10 2.03
C GLY A 167 -1.05 -0.82 0.87
N GLN A 168 -1.50 -2.00 0.47
CA GLN A 168 -0.98 -2.83 -0.62
C GLN A 168 -1.73 -2.59 -1.94
N PHE A 169 -3.07 -2.48 -1.93
CA PHE A 169 -3.91 -2.46 -3.14
C PHE A 169 -4.28 -1.08 -3.72
N ILE A 170 -3.91 -0.02 -3.02
CA ILE A 170 -4.12 1.38 -3.46
C ILE A 170 -2.75 2.03 -3.65
N CYS A 171 -1.74 1.28 -4.10
CA CYS A 171 -0.40 1.85 -4.26
C CYS A 171 0.34 1.53 -5.57
N GLU A 172 -0.14 0.57 -6.34
CA GLU A 172 0.47 0.10 -7.58
C GLU A 172 0.71 1.23 -8.57
N SER A 173 -0.33 2.06 -8.83
CA SER A 173 -0.22 3.19 -9.74
C SER A 173 0.84 4.19 -9.30
N PHE A 174 1.05 4.38 -8.00
CA PHE A 174 2.06 5.31 -7.48
C PHE A 174 3.49 4.80 -7.64
N GLY A 175 3.68 3.48 -7.66
CA GLY A 175 4.91 2.84 -8.12
C GLY A 175 5.14 3.02 -9.63
N LEU A 176 4.09 2.83 -10.44
CA LEU A 176 4.16 2.94 -11.90
C LEU A 176 4.53 4.34 -12.40
N ILE A 177 4.09 5.39 -11.68
CA ILE A 177 4.43 6.78 -12.05
C ILE A 177 5.80 7.24 -11.58
N ALA A 178 6.57 6.44 -10.84
CA ALA A 178 7.85 6.85 -10.26
C ALA A 178 9.03 5.93 -10.67
N PRO A 179 9.24 5.68 -11.97
CA PRO A 179 10.25 4.73 -12.46
C PRO A 179 11.65 5.08 -11.96
N GLY A 180 12.35 4.13 -11.32
CA GLY A 180 13.69 4.31 -10.76
C GLY A 180 13.78 5.26 -9.56
N MET A 181 12.64 5.70 -9.00
CA MET A 181 12.56 6.70 -7.94
C MET A 181 11.78 6.18 -6.72
N PRO A 182 12.28 5.16 -6.00
CA PRO A 182 11.56 4.50 -4.91
C PRO A 182 11.14 5.42 -3.76
N GLN A 183 11.93 6.44 -3.39
CA GLN A 183 11.53 7.39 -2.34
C GLN A 183 10.35 8.27 -2.80
N THR A 184 10.38 8.74 -4.06
CA THR A 184 9.25 9.46 -4.65
C THR A 184 8.01 8.59 -4.73
N ALA A 185 8.15 7.32 -5.13
CA ALA A 185 7.07 6.34 -5.18
C ALA A 185 6.41 6.18 -3.79
N GLY A 186 7.25 5.98 -2.75
CA GLY A 186 6.80 5.87 -1.37
C GLY A 186 6.10 7.13 -0.87
N MET A 187 6.63 8.33 -1.13
CA MET A 187 6.03 9.59 -0.69
C MET A 187 4.66 9.85 -1.34
N ILE A 188 4.53 9.59 -2.64
CA ILE A 188 3.24 9.72 -3.32
C ILE A 188 2.28 8.64 -2.82
N GLY A 189 2.73 7.40 -2.73
CA GLY A 189 1.94 6.28 -2.23
C GLY A 189 1.35 6.54 -0.85
N THR A 190 2.19 6.86 0.14
CA THR A 190 1.71 7.08 1.52
C THR A 190 0.80 8.28 1.65
N HIS A 191 0.96 9.32 0.82
CA HIS A 191 0.03 10.45 0.79
C HIS A 191 -1.41 10.02 0.49
N TYR A 192 -1.60 9.09 -0.45
CA TYR A 192 -2.93 8.62 -0.86
C TYR A 192 -3.43 7.43 -0.06
N THR A 193 -2.55 6.54 0.41
CA THR A 193 -2.99 5.41 1.25
C THR A 193 -3.33 5.87 2.67
N HIS A 194 -2.69 6.92 3.22
CA HIS A 194 -3.04 7.49 4.54
C HIS A 194 -4.44 8.08 4.64
N VAL A 195 -5.19 8.12 3.55
CA VAL A 195 -6.63 8.36 3.58
C VAL A 195 -7.34 7.31 4.45
N THR A 196 -6.86 6.06 4.48
CA THR A 196 -7.57 4.95 5.12
C THR A 196 -6.71 4.11 6.07
N ILE A 197 -5.38 4.16 5.94
CA ILE A 197 -4.45 3.31 6.69
C ILE A 197 -3.38 4.07 7.49
N ASP A 198 -2.73 3.35 8.40
CA ASP A 198 -1.66 3.83 9.28
C ASP A 198 -0.71 2.69 9.70
N GLY A 199 0.49 3.00 10.16
CA GLY A 199 1.41 2.01 10.73
C GLY A 199 1.90 0.97 9.73
N GLU A 200 1.69 -0.32 10.03
CA GLU A 200 2.20 -1.46 9.24
C GLU A 200 1.70 -1.46 7.79
N PRO A 201 0.39 -1.29 7.49
CA PRO A 201 -0.07 -1.07 6.12
C PRO A 201 0.66 0.05 5.35
N ALA A 202 1.10 1.13 6.01
CA ALA A 202 1.86 2.19 5.34
C ALA A 202 3.29 1.74 4.99
N GLN A 203 3.83 0.75 5.71
CA GLN A 203 5.08 0.08 5.35
C GLN A 203 4.87 -0.83 4.13
N ALA A 204 3.73 -1.53 4.02
CA ALA A 204 3.37 -2.24 2.77
C ALA A 204 3.35 -1.29 1.56
N THR A 205 2.75 -0.10 1.70
CA THR A 205 2.77 0.91 0.62
C THR A 205 4.19 1.23 0.18
N GLN A 206 5.10 1.52 1.12
CA GLN A 206 6.49 1.85 0.81
C GLN A 206 7.26 0.67 0.18
N LEU A 207 6.99 -0.55 0.65
CA LEU A 207 7.60 -1.78 0.14
C LEU A 207 7.21 -2.03 -1.32
N PHE A 208 5.92 -2.09 -1.63
CA PHE A 208 5.46 -2.45 -2.96
C PHE A 208 5.65 -1.32 -3.98
N THR A 209 5.45 -0.05 -3.61
CA THR A 209 5.77 1.08 -4.51
C THR A 209 7.26 1.12 -4.88
N THR A 210 8.15 0.81 -3.93
CA THR A 210 9.59 0.68 -4.18
C THR A 210 9.89 -0.45 -5.16
N MET A 211 9.31 -1.63 -4.95
CA MET A 211 9.49 -2.78 -5.84
C MET A 211 9.03 -2.47 -7.27
N ILE A 212 7.86 -1.87 -7.42
CA ILE A 212 7.30 -1.50 -8.73
C ILE A 212 8.16 -0.43 -9.41
N ALA A 213 8.57 0.62 -8.68
CA ALA A 213 9.44 1.67 -9.21
C ALA A 213 10.79 1.13 -9.74
N LEU A 214 11.36 0.11 -9.07
CA LEU A 214 12.64 -0.48 -9.45
C LEU A 214 12.52 -1.59 -10.50
N ALA A 215 11.36 -2.24 -10.63
CA ALA A 215 11.08 -3.24 -11.65
C ALA A 215 11.27 -2.72 -13.10
N PHE A 216 11.29 -1.40 -13.29
CA PHE A 216 11.60 -0.78 -14.58
C PHE A 216 13.00 -1.15 -15.09
N PHE A 217 13.95 -1.34 -14.18
CA PHE A 217 15.37 -1.52 -14.48
C PHE A 217 15.96 -2.82 -13.90
N HIS A 218 15.21 -3.52 -13.04
CA HIS A 218 15.63 -4.75 -12.39
C HIS A 218 14.58 -5.85 -12.62
N GLY A 219 15.02 -7.06 -12.94
CA GLY A 219 14.14 -8.22 -13.17
C GLY A 219 14.30 -9.35 -12.15
N ASP A 220 15.23 -9.21 -11.21
CA ASP A 220 15.50 -10.22 -10.17
C ASP A 220 14.59 -9.99 -8.96
N ILE A 221 13.75 -10.97 -8.64
CA ILE A 221 12.72 -10.85 -7.60
C ILE A 221 13.35 -10.70 -6.21
N ASP A 222 14.41 -11.45 -5.91
CA ASP A 222 15.12 -11.34 -4.63
C ASP A 222 15.72 -9.94 -4.43
N SER A 223 16.35 -9.38 -5.47
CA SER A 223 16.87 -8.00 -5.43
C SER A 223 15.77 -6.95 -5.23
N LEU A 224 14.60 -7.14 -5.83
CA LEU A 224 13.45 -6.24 -5.60
C LEU A 224 12.93 -6.36 -4.17
N LEU A 225 12.86 -7.57 -3.60
CA LEU A 225 12.49 -7.78 -2.20
C LEU A 225 13.51 -7.14 -1.25
N ASP A 226 14.81 -7.27 -1.53
CA ASP A 226 15.86 -6.61 -0.74
C ASP A 226 15.69 -5.09 -0.77
N ALA A 227 15.43 -4.50 -1.95
CA ALA A 227 15.15 -3.07 -2.07
C ALA A 227 13.86 -2.65 -1.34
N GLY A 228 12.79 -3.45 -1.43
CA GLY A 228 11.55 -3.21 -0.69
C GLY A 228 11.77 -3.20 0.83
N LEU A 229 12.60 -4.11 1.34
CA LEU A 229 13.00 -4.17 2.75
C LEU A 229 13.86 -2.97 3.19
N GLU A 230 14.68 -2.41 2.29
CA GLU A 230 15.43 -1.17 2.55
C GLU A 230 14.53 0.09 2.60
N ALA A 231 13.34 0.03 2.02
CA ALA A 231 12.38 1.13 1.96
C ALA A 231 11.38 1.18 3.13
N ILE A 232 11.42 0.22 4.03
CA ILE A 232 10.53 0.18 5.20
C ILE A 232 11.32 0.35 6.50
N ASP A 233 10.60 0.65 7.58
CA ASP A 233 11.17 0.70 8.91
C ASP A 233 11.74 -0.68 9.30
N PRO A 234 13.00 -0.77 9.77
CA PRO A 234 13.58 -2.04 10.22
C PRO A 234 12.82 -2.73 11.36
N GLN A 235 11.94 -2.02 12.07
CA GLN A 235 11.08 -2.54 13.13
C GLN A 235 9.72 -3.05 12.63
N SER A 236 9.40 -2.87 11.34
CA SER A 236 8.14 -3.32 10.74
C SER A 236 8.00 -4.85 10.76
N GLU A 237 6.79 -5.34 11.05
CA GLU A 237 6.42 -6.76 10.92
C GLU A 237 6.63 -7.27 9.48
N HIS A 238 6.63 -6.37 8.47
CA HIS A 238 6.96 -6.70 7.09
C HIS A 238 8.39 -7.23 6.89
N VAL A 239 9.32 -6.82 7.76
CA VAL A 239 10.70 -7.35 7.73
C VAL A 239 10.71 -8.84 8.11
N GLU A 240 9.93 -9.22 9.12
CA GLU A 240 9.84 -10.62 9.56
C GLU A 240 9.09 -11.47 8.54
N LEU A 241 7.95 -10.99 8.04
CA LEU A 241 7.12 -11.77 7.11
C LEU A 241 7.85 -12.09 5.81
N VAL A 242 8.55 -11.11 5.22
CA VAL A 242 9.32 -11.33 3.97
C VAL A 242 10.46 -12.34 4.21
N ARG A 243 11.15 -12.22 5.35
CA ARG A 243 12.25 -13.14 5.70
C ARG A 243 11.76 -14.57 5.93
N ASP A 244 10.64 -14.73 6.62
CA ASP A 244 10.03 -16.04 6.82
C ASP A 244 9.64 -16.68 5.49
N VAL A 245 8.93 -15.95 4.63
CA VAL A 245 8.49 -16.48 3.33
C VAL A 245 9.68 -16.85 2.45
N ARG A 246 10.75 -16.03 2.42
CA ARG A 246 11.99 -16.39 1.72
C ARG A 246 12.65 -17.63 2.31
N ALA A 247 12.69 -17.77 3.63
CA ALA A 247 13.26 -18.94 4.29
C ALA A 247 12.43 -20.22 4.02
N TRP A 248 11.10 -20.11 4.04
CA TRP A 248 10.20 -21.21 3.74
C TRP A 248 10.26 -21.61 2.26
N HIS A 249 10.29 -20.63 1.35
CA HIS A 249 10.56 -20.87 -0.07
C HIS A 249 11.89 -21.59 -0.28
N ALA A 250 12.98 -21.16 0.37
CA ALA A 250 14.27 -21.81 0.26
C ALA A 250 14.27 -23.27 0.81
N GLY A 251 13.47 -23.55 1.84
CA GLY A 251 13.28 -24.90 2.37
C GLY A 251 12.32 -25.78 1.57
N HIS A 252 11.45 -25.15 0.77
CA HIS A 252 10.38 -25.79 0.00
C HIS A 252 10.28 -25.19 -1.43
N PRO A 253 11.35 -25.24 -2.26
CA PRO A 253 11.44 -24.46 -3.50
C PRO A 253 10.38 -24.83 -4.55
N ASP A 254 9.90 -26.08 -4.53
CA ASP A 254 8.87 -26.57 -5.47
C ASP A 254 7.51 -26.84 -4.78
N ASP A 255 7.37 -26.49 -3.50
CA ASP A 255 6.18 -26.77 -2.70
C ASP A 255 5.63 -25.52 -2.01
N TRP A 256 4.98 -24.68 -2.82
CA TRP A 256 4.29 -23.48 -2.34
C TRP A 256 3.18 -23.78 -1.33
N ARG A 257 2.62 -25.00 -1.33
CA ARG A 257 1.58 -25.41 -0.36
C ARG A 257 2.16 -25.55 1.03
N ALA A 258 3.38 -26.08 1.16
CA ALA A 258 4.09 -26.10 2.44
C ALA A 258 4.31 -24.67 2.97
N THR A 259 4.78 -23.75 2.13
CA THR A 259 4.95 -22.34 2.52
C THR A 259 3.63 -21.68 2.93
N ARG A 260 2.55 -21.88 2.17
CA ARG A 260 1.22 -21.36 2.51
C ARG A 260 0.74 -21.86 3.88
N GLU A 261 0.93 -23.14 4.19
CA GLU A 261 0.56 -23.70 5.49
C GLU A 261 1.41 -23.11 6.64
N LEU A 262 2.69 -22.86 6.40
CA LEU A 262 3.57 -22.18 7.36
C LEU A 262 3.13 -20.73 7.61
N VAL A 263 2.78 -20.00 6.54
CA VAL A 263 2.19 -18.66 6.61
C VAL A 263 0.91 -18.67 7.44
N ARG A 264 -0.06 -19.52 7.10
CA ARG A 264 -1.33 -19.64 7.83
C ARG A 264 -1.09 -19.92 9.30
N ARG A 265 -0.24 -20.89 9.63
CA ARG A 265 0.04 -21.30 11.02
C ARG A 265 0.66 -20.17 11.85
N LYS A 266 1.48 -19.30 11.25
CA LYS A 266 2.16 -18.20 11.97
C LYS A 266 1.32 -16.91 12.02
N TYR A 267 0.60 -16.60 10.94
CA TYR A 267 0.02 -15.27 10.72
C TYR A 267 -1.51 -15.23 10.75
N ALA A 268 -2.22 -16.36 10.68
CA ALA A 268 -3.66 -16.41 10.93
C ALA A 268 -3.94 -16.41 12.45
N ARG A 269 -3.82 -15.22 13.07
CA ARG A 269 -3.78 -15.05 14.53
C ARG A 269 -5.16 -14.82 15.14
N PHE A 270 -6.15 -14.40 14.37
CA PHE A 270 -7.44 -13.90 14.87
C PHE A 270 -8.61 -14.87 14.65
N GLY A 271 -8.50 -15.75 13.64
CA GLY A 271 -9.39 -16.88 13.34
C GLY A 271 -10.84 -16.48 12.99
N ASN A 272 -11.60 -17.42 12.40
CA ASN A 272 -13.04 -17.30 12.08
C ASN A 272 -13.92 -17.35 13.34
N ARG A 273 -13.91 -16.26 14.13
CA ARG A 273 -14.85 -16.11 15.25
C ARG A 273 -16.23 -15.74 14.72
N ASP A 274 -17.21 -16.58 15.07
CA ASP A 274 -18.65 -16.31 14.94
C ASP A 274 -19.19 -16.08 13.52
N GLY A 275 -18.52 -16.62 12.49
CA GLY A 275 -19.01 -16.56 11.11
C GLY A 275 -18.98 -15.17 10.47
N ARG A 276 -18.18 -14.24 11.02
CA ARG A 276 -17.94 -12.91 10.46
C ARG A 276 -16.57 -12.88 9.78
N GLU A 277 -16.48 -12.14 8.68
CA GLU A 277 -15.23 -11.80 7.98
C GLU A 277 -14.16 -11.44 9.00
N THR A 278 -13.06 -12.19 8.99
CA THR A 278 -12.01 -12.06 9.99
C THR A 278 -11.01 -11.02 9.56
N ARG A 279 -10.36 -10.42 10.55
CA ARG A 279 -9.12 -9.67 10.33
C ARG A 279 -8.13 -10.47 9.48
N ASP A 280 -8.07 -11.80 9.66
CA ASP A 280 -7.17 -12.68 8.91
C ASP A 280 -7.49 -12.77 7.40
N GLY A 281 -8.66 -12.31 6.92
CA GLY A 281 -8.95 -12.23 5.49
C GLY A 281 -8.33 -11.02 4.81
N ASN A 282 -8.42 -9.86 5.43
CA ASN A 282 -8.17 -8.55 4.80
C ASN A 282 -7.07 -7.74 5.48
N ALA A 283 -6.23 -8.40 6.29
CA ALA A 283 -5.10 -7.78 6.94
C ALA A 283 -3.78 -8.06 6.19
N TYR A 284 -2.80 -7.18 6.39
CA TYR A 284 -1.53 -7.24 5.66
C TYR A 284 -0.74 -8.52 5.95
N GLU A 285 -0.87 -9.14 7.12
CA GLU A 285 0.03 -10.23 7.55
C GLU A 285 -0.01 -11.41 6.57
N LEU A 286 -1.20 -11.91 6.25
CA LEU A 286 -1.40 -13.05 5.36
C LEU A 286 -1.27 -12.67 3.88
N ASN A 287 -1.73 -11.47 3.54
CA ASN A 287 -1.77 -11.00 2.17
C ASN A 287 -0.40 -10.58 1.65
N SER A 288 0.38 -9.82 2.43
CA SER A 288 1.77 -9.53 2.05
C SER A 288 2.63 -10.79 1.99
N CYS A 289 2.39 -11.80 2.85
CA CYS A 289 3.01 -13.11 2.70
C CYS A 289 2.65 -13.78 1.37
N SER A 290 1.37 -13.71 0.99
CA SER A 290 0.84 -14.30 -0.24
C SER A 290 1.46 -13.66 -1.48
N THR A 291 1.54 -12.32 -1.51
CA THR A 291 2.20 -11.57 -2.59
C THR A 291 3.68 -11.91 -2.72
N VAL A 292 4.42 -11.95 -1.60
CA VAL A 292 5.85 -12.33 -1.60
C VAL A 292 6.04 -13.77 -2.08
N ALA A 293 5.20 -14.71 -1.61
CA ALA A 293 5.29 -16.10 -2.04
C ALA A 293 4.96 -16.25 -3.54
N ALA A 294 3.92 -15.56 -4.04
CA ALA A 294 3.56 -15.56 -5.45
C ALA A 294 4.72 -15.10 -6.33
N LEU A 295 5.43 -14.04 -5.94
CA LEU A 295 6.60 -13.56 -6.68
C LEU A 295 7.75 -14.56 -6.67
N LEU A 296 8.05 -15.18 -5.53
CA LEU A 296 9.15 -16.13 -5.38
C LEU A 296 8.90 -17.43 -6.16
N TYR A 297 7.73 -18.05 -5.98
CA TYR A 297 7.38 -19.28 -6.70
C TYR A 297 7.05 -19.04 -8.17
N GLY A 298 6.58 -17.84 -8.51
CA GLY A 298 6.34 -17.44 -9.90
C GLY A 298 7.62 -17.19 -10.70
N GLN A 299 8.75 -16.89 -10.05
CA GLN A 299 10.08 -16.74 -10.67
C GLN A 299 10.10 -15.81 -11.90
N GLY A 300 9.26 -14.76 -11.88
CA GLY A 300 9.12 -13.81 -12.99
C GLY A 300 8.31 -14.34 -14.18
N ASP A 301 7.64 -15.48 -14.07
CA ASP A 301 6.56 -15.91 -14.97
C ASP A 301 5.23 -15.33 -14.51
N LEU A 302 4.57 -14.55 -15.38
CA LEU A 302 3.34 -13.84 -15.01
C LEU A 302 2.17 -14.79 -14.75
N VAL A 303 2.03 -15.85 -15.53
CA VAL A 303 0.91 -16.79 -15.40
C VAL A 303 1.07 -17.61 -14.13
N GLU A 304 2.29 -18.09 -13.85
CA GLU A 304 2.56 -18.85 -12.63
C GLU A 304 2.47 -17.97 -11.38
N THR A 305 2.94 -16.73 -11.42
CA THR A 305 2.78 -15.75 -10.33
C THR A 305 1.30 -15.59 -9.97
N LEU A 306 0.45 -15.34 -10.97
CA LEU A 306 -1.00 -15.20 -10.80
C LEU A 306 -1.63 -16.50 -10.26
N ARG A 307 -1.29 -17.64 -10.85
CA ARG A 307 -1.78 -18.96 -10.41
C ARG A 307 -1.43 -19.22 -8.94
N ILE A 308 -0.23 -18.90 -8.50
CA ILE A 308 0.18 -19.05 -7.09
C ILE A 308 -0.64 -18.11 -6.21
N ALA A 309 -0.76 -16.82 -6.56
CA ALA A 309 -1.53 -15.84 -5.79
C ALA A 309 -2.98 -16.30 -5.57
N PHE A 310 -3.65 -16.76 -6.63
CA PHE A 310 -5.02 -17.31 -6.56
C PHE A 310 -5.14 -18.50 -5.60
N ASN A 311 -4.12 -19.37 -5.58
CA ASN A 311 -4.11 -20.56 -4.76
C ASN A 311 -3.71 -20.32 -3.30
N PHE A 312 -3.04 -19.20 -3.00
CA PHE A 312 -2.80 -18.79 -1.62
C PHE A 312 -4.12 -18.43 -0.94
N GLY A 313 -5.05 -17.77 -1.64
CA GLY A 313 -6.35 -17.41 -1.11
C GLY A 313 -6.35 -16.08 -0.38
N TRP A 314 -7.15 -15.99 0.68
CA TRP A 314 -7.45 -14.74 1.39
C TRP A 314 -7.89 -13.65 0.39
N ASP A 315 -7.25 -12.49 0.38
CA ASP A 315 -7.53 -11.39 -0.54
C ASP A 315 -6.83 -11.64 -1.90
N ALA A 316 -7.28 -12.68 -2.60
CA ALA A 316 -6.52 -13.33 -3.67
C ALA A 316 -6.33 -12.47 -4.92
N ASP A 317 -7.36 -11.70 -5.28
CA ASP A 317 -7.35 -10.71 -6.34
C ASP A 317 -6.38 -9.58 -6.07
N ASN A 318 -6.31 -9.08 -4.83
CA ASN A 318 -5.29 -8.10 -4.50
C ASN A 318 -3.87 -8.68 -4.58
N ASN A 319 -3.66 -9.82 -3.93
CA ASN A 319 -2.33 -10.44 -3.93
C ASN A 319 -1.83 -10.71 -5.37
N ALA A 320 -2.77 -11.07 -6.25
CA ALA A 320 -2.53 -11.22 -7.68
C ALA A 320 -2.27 -9.87 -8.38
N ALA A 321 -3.05 -8.83 -8.11
CA ALA A 321 -2.88 -7.50 -8.71
C ALA A 321 -1.50 -6.90 -8.41
N THR A 322 -1.09 -6.87 -7.13
CA THR A 322 0.20 -6.31 -6.74
C THR A 322 1.37 -7.11 -7.32
N SER A 323 1.34 -8.45 -7.20
CA SER A 323 2.41 -9.31 -7.74
C SER A 323 2.51 -9.24 -9.26
N ALA A 324 1.36 -9.23 -9.95
CA ALA A 324 1.29 -9.09 -11.39
C ALA A 324 1.78 -7.72 -11.87
N THR A 325 1.52 -6.65 -11.14
CA THR A 325 2.04 -5.31 -11.48
C THR A 325 3.56 -5.32 -11.56
N ILE A 326 4.23 -5.88 -10.55
CA ILE A 326 5.71 -5.96 -10.51
C ILE A 326 6.23 -6.78 -11.70
N VAL A 327 5.69 -7.97 -11.93
CA VAL A 327 6.11 -8.83 -13.06
C VAL A 327 5.77 -8.20 -14.41
N GLY A 328 4.62 -7.52 -14.51
CA GLY A 328 4.16 -6.80 -15.69
C GLY A 328 5.09 -5.67 -16.08
N VAL A 329 5.60 -4.89 -15.12
CA VAL A 329 6.63 -3.86 -15.37
C VAL A 329 7.91 -4.50 -15.90
N ILE A 330 8.33 -5.65 -15.35
CA ILE A 330 9.53 -6.36 -15.81
C ILE A 330 9.37 -6.76 -17.28
N LYS A 331 8.22 -7.36 -17.64
CA LYS A 331 7.94 -7.92 -18.97
C LYS A 331 7.59 -6.88 -20.04
N GLY A 332 6.84 -5.85 -19.69
CA GLY A 332 6.29 -4.87 -20.64
C GLY A 332 5.00 -5.33 -21.33
N TRP A 333 4.28 -4.38 -21.89
CA TRP A 333 3.01 -4.58 -22.58
C TRP A 333 3.18 -5.34 -23.90
N GLU A 334 4.24 -5.07 -24.65
CA GLU A 334 4.56 -5.79 -25.87
C GLU A 334 4.66 -7.30 -25.64
N TRP A 335 5.31 -7.71 -24.55
CA TRP A 335 5.40 -9.12 -24.17
C TRP A 335 4.03 -9.72 -23.88
N ILE A 336 3.16 -9.01 -23.14
CA ILE A 336 1.79 -9.46 -22.84
C ILE A 336 0.97 -9.63 -24.13
N ARG A 337 1.05 -8.66 -25.06
CA ARG A 337 0.34 -8.73 -26.35
C ARG A 337 0.78 -9.93 -27.19
N GLN A 338 2.07 -10.27 -27.15
CA GLN A 338 2.62 -11.43 -27.87
C GLN A 338 2.08 -12.77 -27.36
N GLN A 339 1.54 -12.84 -26.13
CA GLN A 339 0.91 -14.05 -25.60
C GLN A 339 -0.41 -14.40 -26.30
N GLY A 340 -1.02 -13.44 -27.02
CA GLY A 340 -2.28 -13.65 -27.73
C GLY A 340 -3.51 -13.77 -26.82
N TRP A 341 -3.43 -13.31 -25.58
CA TRP A 341 -4.56 -13.28 -24.65
C TRP A 341 -5.66 -12.35 -25.13
N ASN A 342 -6.92 -12.76 -24.94
CA ASN A 342 -8.06 -11.95 -25.34
C ASN A 342 -8.30 -10.83 -24.31
N ILE A 343 -7.84 -9.63 -24.62
CA ILE A 343 -7.98 -8.44 -23.78
C ILE A 343 -8.70 -7.36 -24.60
N ALA A 344 -9.96 -7.09 -24.28
CA ALA A 344 -10.69 -6.00 -24.91
C ALA A 344 -10.30 -4.66 -24.27
N ASP A 345 -10.03 -3.66 -25.11
CA ASP A 345 -9.64 -2.32 -24.65
C ASP A 345 -10.86 -1.52 -24.17
N ILE A 346 -11.40 -1.91 -23.02
CA ILE A 346 -12.57 -1.31 -22.37
C ILE A 346 -12.29 -1.23 -20.87
N TYR A 347 -12.60 -0.10 -20.24
CA TYR A 347 -12.61 0.03 -18.78
C TYR A 347 -13.97 0.55 -18.32
N ARG A 348 -14.85 -0.35 -17.87
CA ARG A 348 -16.25 -0.01 -17.55
C ARG A 348 -16.37 0.61 -16.17
N ASN A 349 -16.84 1.86 -16.12
CA ASN A 349 -17.23 2.48 -14.87
C ASN A 349 -18.54 1.87 -14.35
N THR A 350 -18.49 1.20 -13.19
CA THR A 350 -19.67 0.58 -12.56
C THR A 350 -19.90 1.04 -11.11
N THR A 351 -18.91 1.68 -10.49
CA THR A 351 -18.91 1.96 -9.04
C THR A 351 -18.50 3.39 -8.69
N ARG A 352 -17.94 4.17 -9.62
CA ARG A 352 -17.38 5.51 -9.33
C ARG A 352 -18.25 6.60 -9.95
N ASP A 353 -19.02 7.29 -9.11
CA ASP A 353 -20.00 8.27 -9.56
C ASP A 353 -19.32 9.44 -10.28
N GLU A 354 -19.92 9.95 -11.37
CA GLU A 354 -19.40 11.09 -12.13
C GLU A 354 -17.96 10.95 -12.68
N MET A 355 -17.36 9.75 -12.62
CA MET A 355 -16.14 9.42 -13.35
C MET A 355 -16.48 9.06 -14.81
N PRO A 356 -15.54 9.19 -15.77
CA PRO A 356 -15.81 8.95 -17.19
C PRO A 356 -16.43 7.57 -17.49
N ASP A 357 -17.46 7.53 -18.34
CA ASP A 357 -18.10 6.28 -18.79
C ASP A 357 -17.43 5.70 -20.05
N ASP A 358 -16.54 6.46 -20.69
CA ASP A 358 -15.86 6.14 -21.95
C ASP A 358 -14.36 5.82 -21.79
N GLU A 359 -13.91 5.56 -20.56
CA GLU A 359 -12.52 5.17 -20.30
C GLU A 359 -12.21 3.79 -20.91
N THR A 360 -11.00 3.64 -21.42
CA THR A 360 -10.44 2.37 -21.90
C THR A 360 -9.20 2.00 -21.10
N ILE A 361 -8.73 0.75 -21.25
CA ILE A 361 -7.46 0.33 -20.64
C ILE A 361 -6.32 1.20 -21.21
N SER A 362 -6.34 1.46 -22.51
CA SER A 362 -5.35 2.33 -23.16
C SER A 362 -5.41 3.77 -22.65
N SER A 363 -6.60 4.38 -22.51
CA SER A 363 -6.70 5.77 -22.08
C SER A 363 -6.37 5.95 -20.60
N PHE A 364 -6.71 5.00 -19.73
CA PHE A 364 -6.26 5.04 -18.34
C PHE A 364 -4.73 4.86 -18.28
N GLY A 365 -4.18 3.86 -18.97
CA GLY A 365 -2.73 3.67 -19.03
C GLY A 365 -1.96 4.87 -19.61
N GLU A 366 -2.55 5.60 -20.56
CA GLU A 366 -2.02 6.89 -21.05
C GLU A 366 -1.90 7.92 -19.92
N ARG A 367 -2.93 8.04 -19.07
CA ARG A 367 -2.89 8.97 -17.94
C ARG A 367 -1.77 8.63 -16.97
N ILE A 368 -1.55 7.34 -16.71
CA ILE A 368 -0.43 6.88 -15.87
C ILE A 368 0.89 7.29 -16.52
N CYS A 369 1.05 7.12 -17.84
CA CYS A 369 2.24 7.56 -18.58
C CYS A 369 2.46 9.07 -18.48
N GLU A 370 1.44 9.89 -18.75
CA GLU A 370 1.53 11.36 -18.67
C GLU A 370 1.88 11.86 -17.26
N VAL A 371 1.38 11.19 -16.22
CA VAL A 371 1.74 11.51 -14.84
C VAL A 371 3.17 11.07 -14.54
N ALA A 372 3.60 9.89 -15.01
CA ALA A 372 4.96 9.39 -14.84
C ALA A 372 6.02 10.32 -15.45
N GLU A 373 5.79 10.80 -16.67
CA GLU A 373 6.68 11.76 -17.32
C GLU A 373 6.81 13.05 -16.51
N ARG A 374 5.71 13.55 -15.93
CA ARG A 374 5.73 14.71 -15.03
C ARG A 374 6.49 14.44 -13.74
N VAL A 375 6.33 13.26 -13.15
CA VAL A 375 7.08 12.86 -11.96
C VAL A 375 8.58 12.86 -12.26
N ILE A 376 9.01 12.25 -13.38
CA ILE A 376 10.41 12.25 -13.82
C ILE A 376 10.96 13.67 -13.88
N LEU A 377 10.28 14.58 -14.57
CA LEU A 377 10.74 15.96 -14.75
C LEU A 377 10.73 16.75 -13.43
N ARG A 378 9.73 16.55 -12.57
CA ARG A 378 9.62 17.26 -11.29
C ARG A 378 10.66 16.82 -10.25
N TYR A 379 11.13 15.57 -10.33
CA TYR A 379 12.10 15.00 -9.39
C TYR A 379 13.54 14.90 -9.93
N GLY A 380 13.86 15.76 -10.91
CA GLY A 380 15.24 16.02 -11.34
C GLY A 380 15.71 15.17 -12.51
N GLY A 381 14.80 14.50 -13.22
CA GLY A 381 15.05 13.99 -14.56
C GLY A 381 14.88 15.06 -15.64
N GLU A 382 15.25 14.71 -16.86
CA GLU A 382 15.17 15.61 -18.02
C GLU A 382 14.81 14.84 -19.31
N GLU A 383 14.19 15.53 -20.27
CA GLU A 383 13.97 14.99 -21.61
C GLU A 383 15.27 14.95 -22.40
N ILE A 384 15.51 13.84 -23.09
CA ILE A 384 16.70 13.61 -23.91
C ILE A 384 16.33 12.92 -25.23
N VAL A 385 17.31 12.77 -26.10
CA VAL A 385 17.27 11.80 -27.21
C VAL A 385 18.20 10.65 -26.85
N THR A 386 17.68 9.43 -26.76
CA THR A 386 18.45 8.21 -26.45
C THR A 386 18.12 7.12 -27.47
N GLY A 387 19.15 6.49 -28.04
CA GLY A 387 18.97 5.52 -29.14
C GLY A 387 18.37 6.11 -30.43
N GLY A 388 18.38 7.44 -30.60
CA GLY A 388 17.75 8.13 -31.74
C GLY A 388 16.28 8.49 -31.54
N GLU A 389 15.68 8.09 -30.43
CA GLU A 389 14.28 8.34 -30.10
C GLU A 389 14.15 9.29 -28.90
N PRO A 390 13.01 10.00 -28.74
CA PRO A 390 12.71 10.75 -27.54
C PRO A 390 12.74 9.84 -26.29
N GLY A 391 13.28 10.36 -25.20
CA GLY A 391 13.37 9.62 -23.95
C GLY A 391 13.65 10.52 -22.75
N PHE A 392 14.02 9.89 -21.65
CA PHE A 392 14.26 10.56 -20.38
C PHE A 392 15.58 10.10 -19.77
N ARG A 393 16.31 11.05 -19.20
CA ARG A 393 17.36 10.77 -18.22
C ARG A 393 16.73 10.91 -16.84
N ILE A 394 16.54 9.80 -16.16
CA ILE A 394 15.92 9.73 -14.83
C ILE A 394 17.02 9.82 -13.78
N LYS A 395 16.82 10.66 -12.76
CA LYS A 395 17.67 10.68 -11.57
C LYS A 395 17.29 9.52 -10.65
N LEU A 396 18.20 8.56 -10.48
CA LEU A 396 17.95 7.38 -9.66
C LEU A 396 17.91 7.74 -8.18
N GLN A 397 17.00 7.10 -7.44
CA GLN A 397 16.94 7.19 -5.98
C GLN A 397 17.26 5.82 -5.40
N ARG A 398 18.00 5.80 -4.29
CA ARG A 398 18.19 4.57 -3.51
C ARG A 398 16.91 4.25 -2.74
N PRO A 399 16.59 2.96 -2.53
CA PRO A 399 15.59 2.58 -1.53
C PRO A 399 15.91 3.24 -0.19
N ALA A 400 14.91 3.82 0.45
CA ALA A 400 15.01 4.36 1.79
C ALA A 400 13.62 4.54 2.37
N ASN A 401 13.50 4.32 3.68
CA ASN A 401 12.28 4.60 4.41
C ASN A 401 11.98 6.11 4.43
N VAL A 402 10.81 6.49 3.90
CA VAL A 402 10.36 7.89 3.82
C VAL A 402 9.39 8.25 4.94
N GLU A 403 8.68 7.25 5.49
CA GLU A 403 7.89 7.38 6.71
C GLU A 403 8.19 6.23 7.68
N PRO A 404 8.81 6.52 8.84
CA PRO A 404 9.12 5.51 9.86
C PRO A 404 7.85 5.02 10.54
N LEU A 405 7.93 3.82 11.12
CA LEU A 405 6.81 3.24 11.83
C LEU A 405 6.54 4.03 13.12
N PRO A 406 5.37 4.65 13.29
CA PRO A 406 5.05 5.36 14.53
C PRO A 406 4.74 4.37 15.65
N LEU A 407 5.10 4.72 16.89
CA LEU A 407 4.51 4.05 18.05
C LEU A 407 3.03 4.44 18.17
N PRO A 408 2.08 3.48 18.23
CA PRO A 408 0.66 3.81 18.29
C PRO A 408 0.25 4.71 19.46
N PRO A 409 0.76 4.54 20.70
CA PRO A 409 0.43 5.44 21.81
C PRO A 409 0.85 6.89 21.55
N ASP A 410 2.08 7.10 21.07
CA ASP A 410 2.61 8.44 20.79
C ASP A 410 1.75 9.16 19.76
N ARG A 411 1.32 8.43 18.73
CA ARG A 411 0.44 8.96 17.68
C ARG A 411 -0.95 9.32 18.20
N ILE A 412 -1.54 8.50 19.09
CA ILE A 412 -2.84 8.81 19.71
C ILE A 412 -2.71 10.06 20.59
N ASP A 413 -1.65 10.18 21.38
CA ASP A 413 -1.42 11.32 22.27
C ASP A 413 -1.19 12.62 21.48
N GLU A 414 -0.44 12.56 20.37
CA GLU A 414 -0.27 13.69 19.44
C GLU A 414 -1.62 14.14 18.86
N ILE A 415 -2.41 13.20 18.35
CA ILE A 415 -3.74 13.49 17.80
C ILE A 415 -4.65 14.06 18.88
N ARG A 416 -4.61 13.52 20.11
CA ARG A 416 -5.37 14.04 21.25
C ARG A 416 -5.00 15.49 21.55
N ALA A 417 -3.71 15.78 21.69
CA ALA A 417 -3.22 17.13 21.96
C ALA A 417 -3.65 18.13 20.88
N ARG A 418 -3.63 17.70 19.60
CA ARG A 418 -4.02 18.54 18.46
C ARG A 418 -5.53 18.77 18.32
N LEU A 419 -6.34 17.73 18.57
CA LEU A 419 -7.77 17.77 18.28
C LEU A 419 -8.64 18.16 19.48
N LEU A 420 -8.22 17.85 20.71
CA LEU A 420 -9.07 18.09 21.89
C LEU A 420 -9.49 19.56 22.06
N PRO A 421 -8.63 20.58 21.85
CA PRO A 421 -9.06 21.98 21.89
C PRO A 421 -10.09 22.34 20.82
N GLN A 422 -10.10 21.62 19.69
CA GLN A 422 -11.07 21.84 18.61
C GLN A 422 -12.38 21.12 18.90
N VAL A 423 -12.32 19.89 19.44
CA VAL A 423 -13.48 19.14 19.94
C VAL A 423 -14.30 19.99 20.89
N GLU A 424 -13.66 20.63 21.87
CA GLU A 424 -14.34 21.47 22.86
C GLU A 424 -15.07 22.67 22.23
N LYS A 425 -14.52 23.24 21.15
CA LYS A 425 -15.17 24.31 20.38
C LYS A 425 -16.31 23.77 19.51
N TRP A 426 -16.12 22.61 18.90
CA TRP A 426 -17.09 22.00 18.00
C TRP A 426 -18.35 21.51 18.71
N LEU A 427 -18.26 21.19 20.00
CA LEU A 427 -19.40 20.87 20.87
C LEU A 427 -20.42 22.02 20.98
N ASP A 428 -19.99 23.27 20.81
CA ASP A 428 -20.86 24.44 20.85
C ASP A 428 -21.36 24.86 19.44
N GLY A 429 -21.06 24.05 18.42
CA GLY A 429 -21.35 24.33 17.02
C GLY A 429 -22.68 23.77 16.50
N THR A 430 -22.76 23.62 15.18
CA THR A 430 -23.89 22.99 14.46
C THR A 430 -24.05 21.51 14.83
N GLN A 431 -25.19 20.90 14.47
CA GLN A 431 -25.42 19.46 14.63
C GLN A 431 -24.28 18.61 14.06
N ALA A 432 -23.85 18.88 12.82
CA ALA A 432 -22.73 18.16 12.20
C ALA A 432 -21.41 18.37 12.96
N SER A 433 -21.15 19.60 13.44
CA SER A 433 -19.96 19.90 14.24
C SER A 433 -19.97 19.14 15.58
N ARG A 434 -21.13 19.03 16.23
CA ARG A 434 -21.27 18.30 17.49
C ARG A 434 -21.14 16.79 17.30
N ALA A 435 -21.72 16.23 16.23
CA ALA A 435 -21.53 14.82 15.88
C ALA A 435 -20.04 14.48 15.66
N ARG A 436 -19.32 15.31 14.90
CA ARG A 436 -17.87 15.20 14.72
C ARG A 436 -17.13 15.24 16.06
N ALA A 437 -17.46 16.20 16.92
CA ALA A 437 -16.84 16.35 18.23
C ALA A 437 -17.06 15.13 19.12
N ALA A 438 -18.30 14.61 19.18
CA ALA A 438 -18.65 13.42 19.94
C ALA A 438 -17.85 12.20 19.47
N TYR A 439 -17.78 11.97 18.15
CA TYR A 439 -17.06 10.83 17.60
C TYR A 439 -15.56 10.89 17.97
N ILE A 440 -14.91 12.03 17.70
CA ILE A 440 -13.48 12.20 17.98
C ILE A 440 -13.21 12.08 19.48
N ALA A 441 -14.07 12.63 20.35
CA ALA A 441 -13.94 12.47 21.79
C ALA A 441 -14.04 11.01 22.24
N ILE A 442 -15.02 10.25 21.71
CA ILE A 442 -15.16 8.82 21.99
C ILE A 442 -13.90 8.08 21.53
N ALA A 443 -13.44 8.34 20.31
CA ALA A 443 -12.29 7.68 19.73
C ALA A 443 -10.98 7.97 20.51
N LEU A 444 -10.83 9.17 21.06
CA LEU A 444 -9.68 9.58 21.88
C LEU A 444 -9.77 9.20 23.37
N GLY A 445 -10.91 8.67 23.84
CA GLY A 445 -11.13 8.27 25.23
C GLY A 445 -11.56 9.42 26.16
N GLU A 446 -12.10 10.51 25.61
CA GLU A 446 -12.45 11.75 26.34
C GLU A 446 -13.94 11.85 26.70
N ALA A 447 -14.75 10.87 26.29
CA ALA A 447 -16.20 10.86 26.48
C ALA A 447 -16.62 11.02 27.95
N GLN A 448 -16.00 10.28 28.87
CA GLN A 448 -16.36 10.31 30.30
C GLN A 448 -16.10 11.70 30.91
N ARG A 449 -14.96 12.31 30.59
CA ARG A 449 -14.59 13.65 31.07
C ARG A 449 -15.57 14.70 30.54
N LEU A 450 -15.82 14.71 29.23
CA LEU A 450 -16.71 15.69 28.60
C LEU A 450 -18.17 15.53 29.05
N SER A 451 -18.63 14.31 29.28
CA SER A 451 -19.95 14.03 29.85
C SER A 451 -20.10 14.60 31.27
N ALA A 452 -19.04 14.52 32.09
CA ALA A 452 -19.04 15.06 33.45
C ALA A 452 -19.00 16.61 33.46
N GLU A 453 -18.20 17.22 32.59
CA GLU A 453 -18.00 18.68 32.54
C GLU A 453 -19.12 19.43 31.80
N LYS A 454 -19.66 18.86 30.72
CA LYS A 454 -20.61 19.51 29.80
C LYS A 454 -21.84 18.64 29.51
N LYS A 455 -22.45 18.05 30.54
CA LYS A 455 -23.52 17.02 30.44
C LYS A 455 -24.60 17.28 29.36
N ASP A 456 -25.26 18.44 29.39
CA ASP A 456 -26.36 18.73 28.46
C ASP A 456 -25.89 18.91 27.01
N VAL A 457 -24.69 19.47 26.82
CA VAL A 457 -24.08 19.61 25.50
C VAL A 457 -23.62 18.24 24.98
N TRP A 458 -23.03 17.42 25.85
CA TRP A 458 -22.60 16.06 25.53
C TRP A 458 -23.77 15.17 25.11
N ASN A 459 -24.88 15.18 25.86
CA ASN A 459 -26.07 14.39 25.51
C ASN A 459 -26.61 14.74 24.12
N ARG A 460 -26.69 16.03 23.77
CA ARG A 460 -27.08 16.46 22.41
C ARG A 460 -26.07 16.02 21.35
N ALA A 461 -24.77 16.07 21.65
CA ALA A 461 -23.74 15.63 20.73
C ALA A 461 -23.80 14.11 20.45
N ILE A 462 -24.19 13.30 21.45
CA ILE A 462 -24.46 11.87 21.29
C ILE A 462 -25.70 11.63 20.42
N GLU A 463 -26.79 12.37 20.64
CA GLU A 463 -27.98 12.33 19.78
C GLU A 463 -27.65 12.68 18.32
N ASP A 464 -26.86 13.74 18.12
CA ASP A 464 -26.43 14.17 16.79
C ASP A 464 -25.56 13.12 16.09
N LEU A 465 -24.67 12.42 16.83
CA LEU A 465 -23.83 11.34 16.29
C LEU A 465 -24.64 10.07 16.01
N GLN A 466 -25.63 9.74 16.84
CA GLN A 466 -26.51 8.59 16.66
C GLN A 466 -27.32 8.67 15.35
N ALA A 467 -27.47 9.87 14.78
CA ALA A 467 -28.12 10.12 13.49
C ALA A 467 -27.31 9.69 12.26
N TYR A 468 -26.12 9.08 12.43
CA TYR A 468 -25.27 8.55 11.35
C TYR A 468 -25.29 7.01 11.34
N PRO A 469 -26.32 6.35 10.77
CA PRO A 469 -26.54 4.91 10.93
C PRO A 469 -25.43 4.05 10.30
N GLU A 470 -24.84 4.47 9.18
CA GLU A 470 -23.74 3.76 8.51
C GLU A 470 -22.50 3.76 9.40
N LEU A 471 -22.14 4.91 9.98
CA LEU A 471 -21.03 4.99 10.93
C LEU A 471 -21.29 4.17 12.18
N MET A 472 -22.53 4.16 12.69
CA MET A 472 -22.89 3.31 13.84
C MET A 472 -22.69 1.83 13.49
N SER A 473 -23.13 1.39 12.32
CA SER A 473 -22.90 0.01 11.84
C SER A 473 -21.41 -0.32 11.86
N LEU A 474 -20.58 0.55 11.29
CA LEU A 474 -19.12 0.36 11.21
C LEU A 474 -18.41 0.39 12.58
N ILE A 475 -18.83 1.25 13.51
CA ILE A 475 -18.29 1.25 14.89
C ILE A 475 -18.57 -0.09 15.56
N PHE A 476 -19.80 -0.60 15.44
CA PHE A 476 -20.24 -1.82 16.11
C PHE A 476 -19.82 -3.11 15.40
N SER A 477 -19.36 -3.03 14.14
CA SER A 477 -18.83 -4.17 13.38
C SER A 477 -17.29 -4.22 13.25
N ALA A 478 -16.56 -3.15 13.63
CA ALA A 478 -15.10 -3.08 13.50
C ALA A 478 -14.36 -4.31 14.07
N PRO A 479 -13.29 -4.84 13.48
CA PRO A 479 -12.69 -6.09 13.96
C PRO A 479 -11.76 -5.85 15.16
N ALA A 480 -11.56 -6.89 15.95
CA ALA A 480 -10.63 -6.89 17.07
C ALA A 480 -9.16 -6.75 16.61
N PRO A 481 -8.26 -6.21 17.45
CA PRO A 481 -8.50 -5.69 18.80
C PRO A 481 -8.91 -4.20 18.83
N SER A 482 -8.56 -3.41 17.82
CA SER A 482 -8.88 -1.97 17.77
C SER A 482 -10.39 -1.70 17.81
N GLY A 483 -11.18 -2.57 17.16
CA GLY A 483 -12.63 -2.55 17.18
C GLY A 483 -13.24 -2.75 18.57
N ASP A 484 -12.62 -3.55 19.45
CA ASP A 484 -13.12 -3.76 20.81
C ASP A 484 -13.10 -2.46 21.62
N THR A 485 -12.01 -1.70 21.49
CA THR A 485 -11.83 -0.44 22.22
C THR A 485 -12.86 0.60 21.80
N ILE A 486 -13.04 0.82 20.49
CA ILE A 486 -14.01 1.82 20.02
C ILE A 486 -15.46 1.41 20.34
N ARG A 487 -15.80 0.12 20.25
CA ARG A 487 -17.12 -0.38 20.66
C ARG A 487 -17.39 -0.13 22.13
N GLN A 488 -16.43 -0.48 22.99
CA GLN A 488 -16.58 -0.29 24.43
C GLN A 488 -16.82 1.20 24.75
N ARG A 489 -15.97 2.09 24.23
CA ARG A 489 -16.10 3.54 24.43
C ARG A 489 -17.42 4.09 23.89
N ALA A 490 -17.87 3.60 22.73
CA ALA A 490 -19.16 4.00 22.15
C ALA A 490 -20.33 3.62 23.07
N ARG A 491 -20.33 2.40 23.63
CA ARG A 491 -21.37 1.97 24.58
C ARG A 491 -21.36 2.78 25.87
N GLU A 492 -20.17 3.03 26.42
CA GLU A 492 -20.00 3.84 27.63
C GLU A 492 -20.45 5.30 27.42
N ALA A 493 -20.30 5.82 26.20
CA ALA A 493 -20.78 7.15 25.80
C ALA A 493 -22.29 7.23 25.55
N GLY A 494 -22.99 6.08 25.54
CA GLY A 494 -24.44 6.01 25.32
C GLY A 494 -24.89 5.77 23.87
N LEU A 495 -23.96 5.45 22.96
CA LEU A 495 -24.33 5.06 21.59
C LEU A 495 -24.90 3.65 21.56
N VAL A 496 -25.87 3.45 20.67
CA VAL A 496 -26.56 2.17 20.47
C VAL A 496 -26.28 1.66 19.07
N ALA A 497 -26.03 0.35 18.96
CA ALA A 497 -25.91 -0.31 17.66
C ALA A 497 -27.22 -0.15 16.86
N PRO A 498 -27.15 0.00 15.53
CA PRO A 498 -28.34 -0.07 14.70
C PRO A 498 -29.09 -1.36 14.98
N LYS A 499 -30.43 -1.33 14.93
CA LYS A 499 -31.21 -2.58 14.97
C LYS A 499 -30.82 -3.39 13.74
N ASP A 500 -30.46 -4.65 13.93
CA ASP A 500 -30.26 -5.57 12.81
C ASP A 500 -31.54 -5.56 11.97
N ASN A 501 -31.47 -5.01 10.76
CA ASN A 501 -32.49 -5.26 9.74
C ASN A 501 -32.20 -6.67 9.23
N SER A 502 -32.67 -7.67 10.00
CA SER A 502 -32.63 -9.09 9.64
C SER A 502 -33.23 -9.34 8.27
#